data_AF-A0A7C8F9Q6-F1
#
_entry.id   AF-A0A7C8F9Q6-F1
#
_cell.length_a   1.000
_cell.length_b   1.000
_cell.length_c   1.000
_cell.angle_alpha   90.00
_cell.angle_beta   90.00
_cell.angle_gamma   90.00
#
_symmetry.space_group_name_H-M   'P 1'
#
loop_
_entity.id
_entity.type
_entity.pdbx_description
1 polymer ?
#
loop_
_entity_poly.entity_id
_entity_poly.type
_entity_poly.pdbx_seq_one_letter_code
_entity_poly.pdbx_strand_id
1 'polypeptide(L)' 'MASHKMKAVLFAELEQECLNTVKYIEALKVDRLSKNQKEDILGELSAAITHLKIQTEHFDEHFDELS' A
#
# COMPACT_ATOMS: atom_id res chain seq x y z
N MET A 1 -8.91 -15.17 -20.59
CA MET A 1 -9.32 -13.75 -20.42
C MET A 1 -9.50 -13.32 -18.96
N ALA A 2 -10.01 -14.16 -18.06
CA ALA A 2 -10.20 -13.80 -16.64
C ALA A 2 -8.89 -13.55 -15.86
N SER A 3 -7.85 -14.37 -16.09
CA SER A 3 -6.57 -14.28 -15.36
C SER A 3 -5.81 -12.96 -15.62
N HIS A 4 -5.82 -12.43 -16.84
CA HIS A 4 -5.21 -11.12 -17.14
C HIS A 4 -5.91 -9.94 -16.47
N LYS A 5 -7.24 -9.98 -16.34
CA LYS A 5 -8.00 -8.95 -15.62
C LYS A 5 -7.69 -8.97 -14.12
N MET A 6 -7.57 -10.16 -13.52
CA MET A 6 -7.22 -10.32 -12.11
C MET A 6 -5.82 -9.78 -11.82
N LYS A 7 -4.83 -10.11 -12.67
CA LYS A 7 -3.46 -9.61 -12.56
C LYS A 7 -3.38 -8.08 -12.64
N ALA A 8 -4.14 -7.47 -13.55
CA ALA A 8 -4.20 -6.01 -13.68
C ALA A 8 -4.81 -5.32 -12.43
N VAL A 9 -5.83 -5.91 -11.82
CA VAL A 9 -6.43 -5.40 -10.59
C VAL A 9 -5.43 -5.50 -9.43
N LEU A 10 -4.80 -6.65 -9.26
CA LEU A 10 -3.80 -6.88 -8.20
C LEU A 10 -2.63 -5.88 -8.31
N PHE A 11 -2.10 -5.65 -9.52
CA PHE A 11 -1.04 -4.65 -9.70
C PHE A 11 -1.51 -3.23 -9.42
N ALA A 12 -2.73 -2.87 -9.82
CA ALA A 12 -3.28 -1.55 -9.55
C ALA A 12 -3.48 -1.32 -8.04
N GLU A 13 -3.92 -2.35 -7.29
CA GLU A 13 -4.06 -2.29 -5.84
C GLU A 13 -2.70 -2.12 -5.15
N LEU A 14 -1.69 -2.90 -5.57
CA LEU A 14 -0.33 -2.79 -5.04
C LEU A 14 0.29 -1.42 -5.33
N GLU A 15 0.11 -0.89 -6.54
CA GLU A 15 0.55 0.45 -6.91
C GLU A 15 -0.13 1.51 -6.04
N GLN A 16 -1.44 1.39 -5.84
CA GLN A 16 -2.20 2.34 -5.03
C GLN A 16 -1.73 2.35 -3.58
N GLU A 17 -1.43 1.19 -2.99
CA GLU A 17 -0.93 1.12 -1.62
C GLU A 17 0.50 1.68 -1.51
N CYS A 18 1.35 1.48 -2.52
CA CYS A 18 2.67 2.12 -2.57
C CYS A 18 2.54 3.65 -2.59
N LEU A 19 1.63 4.18 -3.41
CA LEU A 19 1.34 5.61 -3.48
C LEU A 19 0.79 6.16 -2.15
N ASN A 20 -0.05 5.40 -1.45
CA ASN A 20 -0.55 5.77 -0.13
C ASN A 20 0.60 5.88 0.89
N THR A 21 1.50 4.90 0.94
CA THR A 21 2.68 4.93 1.81
C THR A 21 3.55 6.15 1.53
N VAL A 22 3.86 6.45 0.26
CA VAL A 22 4.62 7.66 -0.11
C VAL A 22 3.89 8.92 0.33
N LYS A 23 2.57 9.02 0.08
CA LYS A 23 1.74 10.15 0.50
C LYS A 23 1.83 10.40 2.01
N TYR A 24 1.75 9.36 2.84
CA TYR A 24 1.85 9.53 4.30
C TYR A 24 3.26 9.91 4.75
N ILE A 25 4.31 9.40 4.10
CA ILE A 25 5.69 9.84 4.34
C ILE A 25 5.85 11.32 4.01
N GLU A 26 5.34 11.78 2.86
CA GLU A 26 5.38 13.21 2.51
C GLU A 26 4.56 14.05 3.48
N ALA A 27 3.41 13.57 3.95
CA ALA A 27 2.61 14.26 4.97
C ALA A 27 3.38 14.43 6.29
N LEU A 28 4.19 13.44 6.71
CA LEU A 28 5.04 13.54 7.90
C LEU A 28 6.17 14.57 7.79
N LYS A 29 6.55 14.97 6.56
CA LYS A 29 7.57 16.00 6.34
C LYS A 29 7.04 17.43 6.48
N VAL A 30 5.73 17.61 6.59
CA VAL A 30 5.12 18.93 6.76
C VAL A 30 5.54 19.51 8.12
N ASP A 31 6.11 20.71 8.10
CA ASP A 31 6.45 21.43 9.32
C ASP A 31 5.18 21.78 10.12
N ARG A 32 5.27 21.66 11.46
CA ARG A 32 4.22 22.04 12.43
C ARG A 32 2.97 21.15 12.46
N LEU A 33 3.12 19.84 12.23
CA LEU A 33 2.06 18.89 12.60
C LEU A 33 1.80 18.94 14.12
N SER A 34 0.53 19.02 14.50
CA SER A 34 0.14 18.76 15.89
C SER A 34 0.42 17.30 16.26
N LYS A 35 0.51 17.01 17.57
CA LYS A 35 0.72 15.64 18.07
C LYS A 35 -0.33 14.67 17.52
N ASN A 36 -1.61 15.07 17.55
CA ASN A 36 -2.71 14.22 17.08
C ASN A 36 -2.61 13.96 15.58
N GLN A 37 -2.34 15.00 14.76
CA GLN A 37 -2.14 14.80 13.32
C GLN A 37 -0.98 13.86 13.01
N LYS A 38 0.11 13.96 13.78
CA LYS A 38 1.25 13.05 13.64
C LYS A 38 0.88 11.62 14.00
N GLU A 39 0.15 11.41 15.09
CA GLU A 39 -0.34 10.08 15.51
C GLU A 39 -1.29 9.49 14.46
N ASP A 40 -2.22 10.27 13.93
CA ASP A 40 -3.14 9.85 12.87
C ASP A 40 -2.36 9.42 11.61
N ILE A 41 -1.44 10.26 11.12
CA ILE A 41 -0.64 9.95 9.92
C ILE A 41 0.23 8.70 10.14
N LEU A 42 0.80 8.52 11.34
CA LEU A 42 1.58 7.32 11.66
C LEU A 42 0.70 6.06 11.72
N GLY A 43 -0.53 6.18 12.22
CA GLY A 43 -1.51 5.09 12.19
C GLY A 43 -1.86 4.67 10.77
N GLU A 44 -2.18 5.63 9.92
CA GLU A 44 -2.48 5.41 8.50
C GLU A 44 -1.29 4.83 7.73
N LEU A 45 -0.08 5.33 7.99
CA LEU A 45 1.15 4.79 7.41
C LEU A 45 1.38 3.33 7.83
N SER A 46 1.14 3.01 9.10
CA SER A 46 1.25 1.64 9.60
C SER A 46 0.24 0.69 8.94
N ALA A 47 -0.99 1.16 8.72
CA ALA A 47 -2.02 0.40 8.01
C ALA A 47 -1.61 0.14 6.55
N ALA A 48 -1.17 1.17 5.82
CA ALA A 48 -0.72 1.04 4.43
C ALA A 48 0.47 0.07 4.28
N ILE A 49 1.46 0.15 5.17
CA ILE A 49 2.60 -0.80 5.17
C ILE A 49 2.13 -2.24 5.46
N THR A 50 1.15 -2.41 6.35
CA THR A 50 0.59 -3.74 6.66
C THR A 50 -0.14 -4.31 5.45
N HIS A 51 -0.95 -3.50 4.77
CA HIS A 51 -1.63 -3.90 3.53
C HIS A 51 -0.63 -4.26 2.43
N LEU A 52 0.41 -3.44 2.22
CA LEU A 52 1.48 -3.75 1.27
C LEU A 52 2.12 -5.10 1.55
N LYS A 53 2.49 -5.36 2.80
CA LYS A 53 3.10 -6.62 3.19
C LYS A 53 2.20 -7.81 2.84
N ILE A 54 0.94 -7.78 3.27
CA ILE A 54 -0.05 -8.83 3.01
C ILE A 54 -0.24 -9.02 1.49
N GLN A 55 -0.43 -7.94 0.73
CA GLN A 55 -0.61 -8.02 -0.73
C GLN A 55 0.62 -8.60 -1.43
N THR A 56 1.84 -8.23 -1.02
CA THR A 56 3.07 -8.78 -1.62
C THR A 56 3.28 -10.25 -1.30
N GLU A 57 2.90 -10.71 -0.11
CA GLU A 57 2.92 -12.13 0.27
C GLU A 57 1.96 -12.95 -0.61
N HIS A 58 0.73 -12.46 -0.81
CA HIS A 58 -0.23 -13.10 -1.71
C HIS A 58 0.16 -13.01 -3.19
N PHE A 59 0.90 -11.97 -3.56
CA PHE A 59 1.39 -11.84 -4.94
C PHE A 59 2.34 -12.98 -5.28
N ASP A 60 3.25 -13.35 -4.38
CA ASP A 60 4.20 -14.44 -4.58
C ASP A 60 3.46 -15.77 -4.80
N GLU A 61 2.45 -16.05 -3.98
CA GLU A 61 1.58 -17.24 -4.09
C GLU A 61 0.84 -17.32 -5.44
N HIS A 62 0.31 -16.19 -5.93
CA HIS A 62 -0.44 -16.15 -7.19
C HIS A 62 0.43 -15.93 -8.43
N PHE A 63 1.67 -15.47 -8.29
CA PHE A 63 2.57 -15.25 -9.43
C PHE A 63 3.00 -16.58 -10.05
N ASP A 64 3.23 -17.59 -9.22
CA ASP A 64 3.54 -18.96 -9.64
C ASP A 64 2.33 -19.66 -10.30
N GLU A 65 1.10 -19.30 -9.90
CA GLU A 65 -0.13 -19.83 -10.53
C GLU A 65 -0.51 -19.11 -11.83
N LEU A 66 0.03 -17.91 -12.07
CA LEU A 66 -0.24 -17.06 -13.23
C LEU A 66 0.87 -17.08 -14.29
N SER A 67 1.96 -17.83 -14.08
CA SER A 67 3.08 -18.03 -15.00
C SER A 67 2.95 -19.32 -15.83
#